data_AF-A0A961MG50-F1
#
_entry.id   AF-A0A961MG50-F1
#
_cell.length_a   1.000
_cell.length_b   1.000
_cell.length_c   1.000
_cell.angle_alpha   90.00
_cell.angle_beta   90.00
_cell.angle_gamma   90.00
#
_symmetry.space_group_name_H-M   'P 1'
#
loop_
_entity.id
_entity.type
_entity.pdbx_description
1 polymer ?
#
loop_
_entity_poly.entity_id
_entity_poly.type
_entity_poly.pdbx_seq_one_letter_code
_entity_poly.pdbx_strand_id
1 'polypeptide(L)' 'MKVTGAWIEAAHVQQVLALLEEGGHQALLVGGCVRNALLGQAVSDIDISTDATPERVMALAGAAGLRA' A
#
# COMPACT_ATOMS: atom_id res chain seq x y z
N MET A 1 20.23 -1.72 -1.87
CA MET A 1 19.43 -2.15 -3.04
C MET A 1 18.07 -1.49 -2.93
N LYS A 2 17.50 -0.99 -4.03
CA LYS A 2 16.13 -0.43 -4.07
C LYS A 2 15.28 -1.30 -4.98
N VAL A 3 14.07 -1.65 -4.53
CA VAL A 3 13.08 -2.34 -5.36
C VAL A 3 12.34 -1.29 -6.17
N THR A 4 12.10 -1.56 -7.45
CA THR A 4 11.37 -0.67 -8.37
C THR A 4 10.35 -1.49 -9.16
N GLY A 5 9.31 -0.85 -9.67
CA GLY A 5 8.32 -1.53 -10.52
C GLY A 5 7.05 -0.71 -10.70
N ALA A 6 6.40 -0.85 -11.85
CA ALA A 6 5.16 -0.14 -12.20
C ALA A 6 4.02 -0.39 -11.18
N TRP A 7 4.06 -1.52 -10.49
CA TRP A 7 3.12 -1.87 -9.43
C TRP A 7 3.27 -0.97 -8.18
N ILE A 8 4.48 -0.47 -7.90
CA ILE A 8 4.73 0.50 -6.82
C ILE A 8 4.17 1.86 -7.24
N GLU A 9 4.46 2.27 -8.47
CA GLU A 9 4.10 3.60 -9.02
C GLU A 9 2.63 3.71 -9.43
N ALA A 10 1.88 2.60 -9.39
CA ALA A 10 0.48 2.58 -9.76
C ALA A 10 -0.34 3.57 -8.91
N ALA A 11 -1.12 4.44 -9.57
CA ALA A 11 -1.81 5.55 -8.91
C ALA A 11 -2.70 5.10 -7.74
N HIS A 12 -3.38 3.96 -7.87
CA HIS A 12 -4.23 3.41 -6.81
C HIS A 12 -3.41 2.93 -5.59
N VAL A 13 -2.21 2.39 -5.79
CA VAL A 13 -1.31 2.00 -4.70
C VAL A 13 -0.79 3.24 -3.99
N GLN A 14 -0.31 4.23 -4.76
CA GLN A 14 0.18 5.49 -4.22
C GLN A 14 -0.90 6.25 -3.45
N GLN A 15 -2.14 6.23 -3.92
CA GLN A 15 -3.27 6.85 -3.23
C GLN A 15 -3.51 6.23 -1.83
N VAL A 16 -3.43 4.90 -1.71
CA VAL A 16 -3.63 4.23 -0.41
C VAL A 16 -2.45 4.46 0.53
N LEU A 17 -1.21 4.44 0.01
CA LEU A 17 -0.02 4.75 0.81
C LEU A 17 -0.08 6.18 1.34
N ALA A 18 -0.34 7.16 0.47
CA ALA A 18 -0.46 8.56 0.85
C ALA A 18 -1.59 8.77 1.86
N LEU A 19 -2.76 8.14 1.67
CA LEU A 19 -3.88 8.23 2.62
C LEU A 19 -3.48 7.82 4.04
N LEU A 20 -2.74 6.73 4.17
CA LEU A 20 -2.29 6.23 5.48
C LEU A 20 -1.21 7.16 6.08
N GLU A 21 -0.23 7.57 5.27
CA GLU A 21 0.88 8.45 5.69
C GLU A 21 0.40 9.85 6.09
N GLU A 22 -0.47 10.48 5.29
CA GLU A 22 -1.12 11.75 5.62
C GLU A 22 -2.04 11.62 6.84
N GLY A 23 -2.57 10.41 7.07
CA GLY A 23 -3.32 10.05 8.27
C GLY A 23 -2.47 9.95 9.55
N GLY A 24 -1.14 10.08 9.43
CA GLY A 24 -0.17 9.98 10.52
C GLY A 24 0.32 8.56 10.81
N HIS A 25 0.12 7.63 9.87
CA HIS A 25 0.40 6.20 10.05
C HIS A 25 1.48 5.72 9.09
N GLN A 26 2.26 4.73 9.51
CA GLN A 26 3.22 4.10 8.62
C GLN A 26 2.48 3.25 7.57
N ALA A 27 2.93 3.26 6.32
CA ALA A 27 2.42 2.38 5.27
C ALA A 27 3.59 1.64 4.60
N LEU A 28 3.57 0.31 4.62
CA LEU A 28 4.63 -0.53 4.08
C LEU A 28 4.04 -1.53 3.08
N LEU A 29 4.64 -1.59 1.89
CA LEU A 29 4.42 -2.68 0.95
C LEU A 29 5.07 -3.95 1.52
N VAL A 30 4.31 -5.03 1.65
CA VAL A 30 4.75 -6.28 2.29
C VAL A 30 4.36 -7.50 1.47
N GLY A 31 4.73 -8.68 1.95
CA GLY A 31 4.21 -9.94 1.42
C GLY A 31 4.73 -10.30 0.03
N GLY A 32 3.83 -10.84 -0.80
CA GLY A 32 4.17 -11.44 -2.09
C GLY A 32 4.77 -10.45 -3.09
N CYS A 33 4.28 -9.21 -3.11
CA CYS A 33 4.75 -8.19 -4.03
C CYS A 33 6.25 -7.88 -3.86
N VAL A 34 6.72 -7.76 -2.62
CA VAL A 34 8.13 -7.51 -2.30
C VAL A 34 8.98 -8.72 -2.65
N ARG A 35 8.56 -9.93 -2.24
CA ARG A 35 9.28 -11.17 -2.54
C ARG A 35 9.44 -11.37 -4.05
N ASN A 36 8.35 -11.26 -4.81
CA ASN A 36 8.38 -11.50 -6.24
C ASN A 36 9.25 -10.47 -6.96
N ALA A 37 9.18 -9.19 -6.57
CA ALA A 37 10.03 -8.16 -7.15
C ALA A 37 11.54 -8.41 -6.88
N LEU A 38 11.89 -8.88 -5.68
CA LEU A 38 13.28 -9.27 -5.36
C LEU A 38 13.76 -10.50 -6.15
N LEU A 39 12.84 -11.43 -6.47
CA LEU A 39 13.12 -12.63 -7.26
C LEU A 39 13.05 -12.38 -8.78
N GLY A 40 12.73 -11.16 -9.24
CA GLY A 40 12.51 -10.87 -10.66
C GLY A 40 11.27 -11.56 -11.25
N GLN A 41 10.29 -11.91 -10.42
CA GLN A 41 9.03 -12.52 -10.81
C GLN A 41 7.92 -11.46 -10.94
N ALA A 42 6.85 -11.80 -11.68
CA ALA A 42 5.69 -10.94 -11.82
C ALA A 42 5.00 -10.69 -10.47
N VAL A 43 4.52 -9.46 -10.28
CA VAL A 43 3.71 -9.03 -9.12
C VAL A 43 2.25 -8.90 -9.57
N SER A 44 1.34 -9.59 -8.90
CA SER A 44 -0.09 -9.66 -9.24
C SER A 44 -1.01 -8.97 -8.22
N ASP A 45 -0.58 -8.93 -6.97
CA ASP A 45 -1.34 -8.57 -5.79
C ASP A 45 -0.47 -7.72 -4.87
N ILE A 46 -1.08 -6.71 -4.24
CA ILE A 46 -0.40 -5.73 -3.39
C ILE A 46 -0.97 -5.81 -1.99
N ASP A 47 -0.08 -6.11 -1.04
CA ASP A 47 -0.38 -6.08 0.39
C ASP A 47 0.28 -4.86 1.02
N ILE A 48 -0.49 -4.13 1.84
CA ILE A 48 -0.02 -2.99 2.61
C ILE A 48 -0.21 -3.31 4.10
N SER A 49 0.86 -3.12 4.88
CA SER A 49 0.81 -3.14 6.34
C SER A 49 0.88 -1.72 6.89
N THR A 50 0.18 -1.47 7.99
CA THR A 50 0.13 -0.16 8.66
C THR A 50 0.01 -0.32 10.17
N ASP A 51 0.45 0.69 10.91
CA ASP A 51 0.24 0.79 12.36
C ASP A 51 -1.11 1.41 12.74
N ALA A 52 -1.91 1.83 11.75
CA ALA A 52 -3.30 2.22 11.95
C ALA A 52 -4.16 1.03 12.40
N THR A 53 -5.07 1.26 13.37
CA THR A 53 -6.08 0.25 13.71
C THR A 53 -7.10 0.10 12.58
N PRO A 54 -7.82 -1.03 12.49
CA PRO A 54 -8.85 -1.21 11.46
C PRO A 54 -9.89 -0.08 11.41
N GLU A 55 -10.35 0.40 12.57
CA GLU A 55 -11.32 1.50 12.66
C GLU A 55 -10.76 2.79 12.05
N ARG A 56 -9.47 3.05 12.29
CA ARG A 56 -8.78 4.21 11.76
C ARG A 56 -8.60 4.13 10.25
N VAL A 57 -8.25 2.96 9.72
CA VAL A 57 -8.17 2.70 8.27
C VAL A 57 -9.53 2.96 7.62
N MET A 58 -10.61 2.42 8.19
CA MET A 58 -11.96 2.61 7.66
C MET A 58 -12.39 4.08 7.66
N ALA A 59 -12.05 4.83 8.72
CA ALA A 59 -12.35 6.26 8.80
C ALA A 59 -11.59 7.08 7.75
N LEU A 60 -10.30 6.81 7.56
CA LEU A 60 -9.46 7.46 6.54
C LEU A 60 -9.99 7.16 5.13
N ALA A 61 -10.22 5.88 4.82
CA ALA A 61 -10.74 5.46 3.53
C ALA A 61 -12.10 6.10 3.23
N GLY A 62 -13.01 6.12 4.20
CA GLY A 62 -14.31 6.77 4.09
C GLY A 62 -14.20 8.27 3.81
N ALA A 63 -13.31 8.99 4.51
CA ALA A 63 -13.08 10.42 4.29
C ALA A 63 -12.49 10.72 2.89
N ALA A 64 -11.70 9.80 2.34
CA ALA A 64 -11.15 9.88 0.99
C ALA A 64 -12.12 9.39 -0.11
N GLY A 65 -13.33 8.95 0.25
CA GLY A 65 -14.30 8.40 -0.69
C GLY A 65 -13.92 7.04 -1.29
N LEU A 66 -12.92 6.36 -0.71
CA LEU A 66 -12.55 5.00 -1.08
C LEU A 66 -13.59 4.03 -0.51
N ARG A 67 -14.09 3.14 -1.37
CA ARG A 67 -15.12 2.16 -1.03
C ARG A 67 -14.65 0.77 -1.46
N ALA A 68 -15.11 -0.23 -0.73
CA ALA A 68 -15.01 -1.64 -1.10
C ALA A 68 -16.09 -2.02 -2.12
#